data_AF-A0A3S4H9L0-F1
#
_entry.id   AF-A0A3S4H9L0-F1
#
_cell.length_a   1.000
_cell.length_b   1.000
_cell.length_c   1.000
_cell.angle_alpha   90.00
_cell.angle_beta   90.00
_cell.angle_gamma   90.00
#
_symmetry.space_group_name_H-M   'P 1'
#
loop_
_entity.id
_entity.type
_entity.pdbx_description
1 polymer ?
#
loop_
_entity_poly.entity_id
_entity_poly.type
_entity_poly.pdbx_seq_one_letter_code
_entity_poly.pdbx_strand_id
1 'polypeptide(L)'
;MKNGKHPYVPFTSFRHRGGMMRHDAPERYFHTRVKRGPSGLYDTWLILGGRSFEIEQLSEKPESLSMRITGTNGQLPRKALESTLLDRVVKAGKAAVKVINLTAPTLPLYPPANDRFHWRVMSHLGSSFLSMMDNPDVLRGTLALYDWTDDEMNRRRLEAIVAVKHALVRRFERGYMLRGVDIEITLNADNFAGEGDVNLFGEMLHRFFALYADVHLFNQLTLVLQPTGKRLRWKENHSLHVPG
;
A
#
# COMPACT_ATOMS: atom_id res chain seq x y z
N MET A 1 35.84 -15.14 -11.45
CA MET A 1 36.18 -13.84 -10.85
C MET A 1 37.05 -13.06 -11.85
N LYS A 2 36.49 -12.11 -12.59
CA LYS A 2 37.24 -11.27 -13.56
C LYS A 2 36.72 -9.84 -13.44
N ASN A 3 37.36 -9.03 -12.57
CA ASN A 3 37.38 -7.55 -12.53
C ASN A 3 37.46 -6.93 -11.11
N GLY A 4 37.86 -7.64 -10.05
CA GLY A 4 38.06 -7.03 -8.72
C GLY A 4 36.83 -6.30 -8.14
N LYS A 5 35.64 -6.53 -8.71
CA LYS A 5 34.37 -5.96 -8.27
C LYS A 5 33.69 -6.97 -7.36
N HIS A 6 33.48 -6.56 -6.12
CA HIS A 6 32.80 -7.36 -5.13
C HIS A 6 31.36 -6.88 -4.99
N PRO A 7 30.35 -7.74 -5.22
CA PRO A 7 28.95 -7.34 -5.13
C PRO A 7 28.51 -7.18 -3.67
N TYR A 8 27.73 -6.14 -3.40
CA TYR A 8 27.02 -5.96 -2.14
C TYR A 8 25.58 -6.45 -2.27
N VAL A 9 25.06 -7.12 -1.23
CA VAL A 9 23.68 -7.63 -1.21
C VAL A 9 22.79 -6.75 -0.32
N PRO A 10 21.55 -6.42 -0.69
CA PRO A 10 20.67 -5.64 0.18
C PRO A 10 20.36 -6.39 1.48
N PHE A 11 20.47 -5.74 2.63
CA PHE A 11 20.21 -6.36 3.94
C PHE A 11 18.77 -6.87 4.08
N THR A 12 17.82 -6.27 3.38
CA THR A 12 16.40 -6.67 3.41
C THR A 12 16.18 -8.08 2.86
N SER A 13 17.00 -8.58 1.93
CA SER A 13 16.83 -9.94 1.38
C SER A 13 16.94 -11.05 2.43
N PHE A 14 17.60 -10.77 3.57
CA PHE A 14 17.71 -11.71 4.70
C PHE A 14 16.49 -11.63 5.62
N ARG A 15 16.03 -10.41 5.93
CA ARG A 15 14.90 -10.19 6.84
C ARG A 15 13.59 -10.76 6.32
N HIS A 16 13.33 -10.69 5.02
CA HIS A 16 12.08 -11.20 4.42
C HIS A 16 11.99 -12.74 4.35
N ARG A 17 13.06 -13.48 4.69
CA ARG A 17 13.06 -14.95 4.71
C ARG A 17 12.71 -15.55 6.08
N GLY A 18 12.49 -14.74 7.12
CA GLY A 18 11.89 -15.18 8.39
C GLY A 18 12.68 -16.20 9.23
N GLY A 19 13.91 -16.56 8.86
CA GLY A 19 14.73 -17.55 9.59
C GLY A 19 15.68 -16.95 10.64
N MET A 20 16.03 -17.75 11.66
CA MET A 20 17.10 -17.44 12.63
C MET A 20 18.48 -17.56 11.96
N MET A 21 18.86 -16.57 11.16
CA MET A 21 20.08 -16.60 10.34
C MET A 21 21.20 -15.72 10.95
N ARG A 22 21.69 -16.07 12.15
CA ARG A 22 22.96 -15.49 12.65
C ARG A 22 24.17 -15.95 11.83
N HIS A 23 24.07 -17.07 11.13
CA HIS A 23 25.17 -17.70 10.39
C HIS A 23 25.15 -17.49 8.86
N ASP A 24 24.06 -16.98 8.27
CA ASP A 24 23.91 -16.79 6.81
C ASP A 24 24.01 -15.32 6.36
N ALA A 25 24.48 -14.42 7.23
CA ALA A 25 24.72 -13.04 6.83
C ALA A 25 25.85 -13.01 5.77
N PRO A 26 25.66 -12.41 4.59
CA PRO A 26 26.69 -12.37 3.58
C PRO A 26 27.92 -11.62 4.06
N GLU A 27 29.03 -11.96 3.44
CA GLU A 27 30.30 -11.27 3.64
C GLU A 27 30.26 -9.76 3.36
N ARG A 28 29.35 -9.31 2.47
CA ARG A 28 29.11 -7.90 2.15
C ARG A 28 27.63 -7.62 1.93
N TYR A 29 27.09 -6.69 2.71
CA TYR A 29 25.72 -6.22 2.56
C TYR A 29 25.63 -4.71 2.71
N PHE A 30 24.51 -4.15 2.27
CA PHE A 30 24.21 -2.74 2.48
C PHE A 30 22.78 -2.55 2.99
N HIS A 31 22.58 -1.50 3.77
CA HIS A 31 21.28 -1.06 4.23
C HIS A 31 21.15 0.46 4.02
N THR A 32 19.96 0.92 3.67
CA THR A 32 19.69 2.33 3.45
C THR A 32 18.74 2.86 4.51
N ARG A 33 19.00 4.04 5.05
CA ARG A 33 18.06 4.78 5.90
C ARG A 33 17.71 6.10 5.26
N VAL A 34 16.43 6.47 5.35
CA VAL A 34 15.95 7.75 4.87
C VAL A 34 15.45 8.53 6.08
N LYS A 35 15.85 9.80 6.19
CA LYS A 35 15.38 10.71 7.26
C LYS A 35 15.06 12.07 6.65
N ARG A 36 13.95 12.67 7.07
CA ARG A 36 13.61 14.03 6.69
C ARG A 36 14.53 15.02 7.43
N GLY A 37 15.24 15.84 6.68
CA GLY A 37 16.12 16.90 7.20
C GLY A 37 15.36 18.18 7.53
N PRO A 38 16.02 19.19 8.14
CA PRO A 38 15.40 20.45 8.54
C PRO A 38 14.85 21.28 7.37
N SER A 39 15.43 21.13 6.17
CA SER A 39 14.95 21.77 4.93
C SER A 39 13.65 21.18 4.40
N GLY A 40 13.16 20.09 5.02
CA GLY A 40 12.00 19.34 4.55
C GLY A 40 12.32 18.32 3.45
N LEU A 41 13.55 18.31 2.93
CA LEU A 41 14.06 17.29 2.01
C LEU A 41 14.46 15.99 2.74
N TYR A 42 14.69 14.92 2.00
CA TYR A 42 15.07 13.62 2.55
C TYR A 42 16.54 13.33 2.33
N ASP A 43 17.24 13.05 3.43
CA ASP A 43 18.62 12.57 3.42
C ASP A 43 18.62 11.05 3.36
N THR A 44 19.39 10.49 2.43
CA THR A 44 19.57 9.04 2.29
C THR A 44 20.96 8.65 2.77
N TRP A 45 20.99 7.78 3.77
CA TRP A 45 22.20 7.22 4.35
C TRP A 45 22.42 5.82 3.79
N LEU A 46 23.59 5.59 3.22
CA LEU A 46 24.06 4.25 2.86
C LEU A 46 24.93 3.72 3.99
N ILE A 47 24.59 2.53 4.47
CA ILE A 47 25.33 1.82 5.51
C ILE A 47 25.84 0.53 4.89
N LEU A 48 27.16 0.37 4.86
CA LEU A 48 27.82 -0.85 4.42
C LEU A 48 28.15 -1.71 5.63
N GLY A 49 28.12 -3.03 5.47
CA GLY A 49 28.46 -3.96 6.53
C GLY A 49 28.79 -5.36 6.00
N GLY A 50 29.24 -6.22 6.89
CA GLY A 50 29.64 -7.59 6.57
C GLY A 50 31.10 -7.84 6.92
N ARG A 51 31.42 -9.11 7.19
CA ARG A 51 32.74 -9.52 7.69
C ARG A 51 33.89 -9.11 6.78
N SER A 52 33.71 -9.25 5.46
CA SER A 52 34.76 -8.91 4.49
C SER A 52 34.92 -7.39 4.37
N PHE A 53 33.82 -6.62 4.46
CA PHE A 53 33.89 -5.15 4.53
C PHE A 53 34.65 -4.66 5.77
N GLU A 54 34.42 -5.25 6.95
CA GLU A 54 35.11 -4.89 8.19
C GLU A 54 36.63 -5.19 8.11
N ILE A 55 37.01 -6.33 7.54
CA ILE A 55 38.42 -6.70 7.34
C ILE A 55 39.10 -5.73 6.34
N GLU A 56 38.39 -5.34 5.28
CA GLU A 56 38.91 -4.39 4.29
C GLU A 56 39.07 -2.98 4.85
N GLN A 57 38.20 -2.56 5.76
CA GLN A 57 38.30 -1.28 6.44
C GLN A 57 39.58 -1.16 7.29
N LEU A 58 40.09 -2.29 7.82
CA LEU A 58 41.37 -2.35 8.53
C LEU A 58 42.59 -2.24 7.59
N SER A 59 42.40 -2.45 6.29
CA SER A 59 43.51 -2.50 5.32
C SER A 59 44.00 -1.13 4.86
N GLU A 60 43.38 -0.03 5.30
CA GLU A 60 43.65 1.38 4.94
C GLU A 60 43.73 1.67 3.43
N LYS A 61 43.30 0.73 2.59
CA LYS A 61 43.28 0.91 1.13
C LYS A 61 42.00 1.66 0.73
N PRO A 62 42.11 2.69 -0.14
CA PRO A 62 40.93 3.35 -0.66
C PRO A 62 40.14 2.39 -1.55
N GLU A 63 38.87 2.15 -1.20
CA GLU A 63 37.92 1.40 -2.02
C GLU A 63 37.00 2.37 -2.77
N SER A 64 36.74 2.09 -4.05
CA SER A 64 35.78 2.85 -4.85
C SER A 64 34.44 2.12 -4.90
N LEU A 65 33.37 2.76 -4.45
CA LEU A 65 32.02 2.20 -4.52
C LEU A 65 31.28 2.67 -5.79
N SER A 66 30.89 1.73 -6.65
CA SER A 66 30.02 2.01 -7.79
C SER A 66 28.56 1.82 -7.40
N MET A 67 27.76 2.89 -7.47
CA MET A 67 26.34 2.87 -7.08
C MET A 67 25.42 3.19 -8.26
N ARG A 68 24.22 2.61 -8.24
CA ARG A 68 23.13 2.98 -9.14
C ARG A 68 21.97 3.50 -8.30
N ILE A 69 21.66 4.78 -8.44
CA ILE A 69 20.67 5.50 -7.64
C ILE A 69 19.58 6.02 -8.57
N THR A 70 18.32 5.84 -8.18
CA THR A 70 17.16 6.47 -8.86
C THR A 70 16.68 7.63 -8.00
N GLY A 71 16.55 8.81 -8.61
CA GLY A 71 16.09 10.03 -7.94
C GLY A 71 14.74 10.49 -8.47
N THR A 72 14.04 11.30 -7.68
CA THR A 72 12.87 12.08 -8.10
C THR A 72 13.03 13.51 -7.63
N ASN A 73 12.29 14.42 -8.26
CA ASN A 73 12.28 15.82 -7.87
C ASN A 73 11.18 16.05 -6.84
N GLY A 74 11.57 16.49 -5.63
CA GLY A 74 10.66 16.68 -4.50
C GLY A 74 9.74 17.90 -4.66
N GLN A 75 10.12 19.02 -4.06
CA GLN A 75 9.26 20.21 -3.93
C GLN A 75 9.20 21.11 -5.18
N LEU A 76 9.29 20.54 -6.39
CA LEU A 76 9.19 21.35 -7.61
C LEU A 76 7.86 22.14 -7.61
N PRO A 77 7.85 23.42 -8.05
CA PRO A 77 6.66 24.25 -7.94
C PRO A 77 5.50 23.68 -8.76
N ARG A 78 4.38 23.39 -8.09
CA ARG A 78 3.11 22.96 -8.69
C ARG A 78 2.72 23.76 -9.95
N LYS A 79 2.89 25.09 -9.88
CA LYS A 79 2.55 26.02 -10.97
C LYS A 79 3.36 25.78 -12.26
N ALA A 80 4.58 25.28 -12.15
CA ALA A 80 5.37 24.94 -13.32
C ALA A 80 4.73 23.75 -14.06
N LEU A 81 4.26 22.73 -13.33
CA LEU A 81 3.69 21.52 -13.91
C LEU A 81 2.26 21.68 -14.45
N GLU A 82 1.44 22.55 -13.85
CA GLU A 82 0.07 22.82 -14.32
C GLU A 82 0.03 23.41 -15.75
N SER A 83 1.05 24.19 -16.11
CA SER A 83 1.21 24.78 -17.45
C SER A 83 2.22 24.05 -18.34
N THR A 84 2.84 22.97 -17.85
CA THR A 84 3.81 22.21 -18.63
C THR A 84 3.09 21.33 -19.65
N LEU A 85 3.27 21.65 -20.93
CA LEU A 85 2.92 20.76 -22.03
C LEU A 85 3.99 19.68 -22.15
N LEU A 86 3.61 18.43 -21.89
CA LEU A 86 4.42 17.26 -22.21
C LEU A 86 4.05 16.80 -23.63
N ASP A 87 4.71 17.35 -24.64
CA ASP A 87 4.39 17.14 -26.06
C ASP A 87 5.56 16.60 -26.89
N ARG A 88 6.76 16.54 -26.30
CA ARG A 88 7.99 16.14 -27.01
C ARG A 88 8.29 14.65 -26.87
N VAL A 89 8.47 13.98 -28.02
CA VAL A 89 8.98 12.60 -28.10
C VAL A 89 10.51 12.60 -27.95
N VAL A 90 11.04 11.88 -26.96
CA VAL A 90 12.49 11.79 -26.71
C VAL A 90 13.17 10.74 -27.60
N LYS A 91 12.48 9.63 -27.88
CA LYS A 91 12.95 8.57 -28.78
C LYS A 91 11.77 8.05 -29.59
N ALA A 92 11.68 8.45 -30.85
CA ALA A 92 10.65 7.94 -31.76
C ALA A 92 11.10 6.61 -32.38
N GLY A 93 10.16 5.67 -32.53
CA GLY A 93 10.34 4.49 -33.37
C GLY A 93 10.19 4.85 -34.86
N LYS A 94 9.85 3.86 -35.70
CA LYS A 94 9.59 4.10 -37.13
C LYS A 94 8.29 4.87 -37.40
N ALA A 95 7.35 4.86 -36.45
CA ALA A 95 6.07 5.56 -36.57
C ALA A 95 6.13 6.93 -35.88
N ALA A 96 5.56 7.93 -36.54
CA ALA A 96 5.34 9.23 -35.92
C ALA A 96 4.26 9.11 -34.84
N VAL A 97 4.57 9.61 -33.63
CA VAL A 97 3.64 9.59 -32.49
C VAL A 97 3.51 11.02 -31.98
N LYS A 98 2.28 11.41 -31.63
CA LYS A 98 2.00 12.68 -30.95
C LYS A 98 1.82 12.41 -29.46
N VAL A 99 2.46 13.22 -28.62
CA VAL A 99 2.30 13.15 -27.17
C VAL A 99 1.39 14.30 -26.74
N ILE A 100 0.41 13.98 -25.90
CA ILE A 100 -0.47 14.96 -25.26
C ILE A 100 -0.66 14.54 -23.81
N ASN A 101 -0.76 15.52 -22.92
CA ASN A 101 -1.11 15.26 -21.54
C ASN A 101 -2.64 15.22 -21.39
N LEU A 102 -3.17 14.16 -20.78
CA LEU A 102 -4.62 14.01 -20.57
C LEU A 102 -5.10 14.70 -19.29
N THR A 103 -4.24 14.81 -18.28
CA THR A 103 -4.57 15.37 -16.96
C THR A 103 -3.37 16.05 -16.35
N ALA A 104 -3.57 17.10 -15.55
CA ALA A 104 -2.46 17.76 -14.85
C ALA A 104 -1.63 16.74 -14.02
N PRO A 105 -0.28 16.81 -14.04
CA PRO A 105 0.54 15.96 -13.19
C PRO A 105 0.20 16.17 -11.70
N THR A 106 0.21 15.08 -10.93
CA THR A 106 -0.10 15.12 -9.50
C THR A 106 1.06 15.67 -8.67
N LEU A 107 0.75 16.13 -7.46
CA LEU A 107 1.77 16.47 -6.47
C LEU A 107 2.39 15.22 -5.84
N PRO A 108 3.67 15.26 -5.43
CA PRO A 108 4.24 14.22 -4.59
C PRO A 108 3.46 14.10 -3.28
N LEU A 109 3.03 12.89 -2.95
CA LEU A 109 2.40 12.55 -1.68
C LEU A 109 3.42 11.86 -0.78
N TYR A 110 3.60 12.40 0.43
CA TYR A 110 4.47 11.81 1.44
C TYR A 110 3.61 11.16 2.52
N PRO A 111 4.00 9.97 3.03
CA PRO A 111 3.22 9.30 4.04
C PRO A 111 3.16 10.13 5.33
N PRO A 112 2.03 10.09 6.07
CA PRO A 112 1.91 10.78 7.35
C PRO A 112 2.99 10.31 8.35
N ALA A 113 3.71 11.26 8.95
CA ALA A 113 4.77 10.98 9.92
C ALA A 113 4.33 11.12 11.39
N ASN A 114 3.10 11.57 11.64
CA ASN A 114 2.57 11.86 12.97
C ASN A 114 1.64 10.73 13.49
N ASP A 115 1.20 10.85 14.74
CA ASP A 115 0.01 10.17 15.28
C ASP A 115 -0.03 8.62 15.18
N ARG A 116 1.06 7.96 15.60
CA ARG A 116 1.14 6.48 15.67
C ARG A 116 0.74 5.79 14.35
N PHE A 117 0.81 6.50 13.22
CA PHE A 117 0.32 6.05 11.92
C PHE A 117 0.84 4.65 11.58
N HIS A 118 2.16 4.46 11.72
CA HIS A 118 2.81 3.17 11.47
C HIS A 118 2.24 2.04 12.35
N TRP A 119 1.91 2.31 13.61
CA TRP A 119 1.29 1.30 14.48
C TRP A 119 -0.12 0.96 14.02
N ARG A 120 -0.93 1.96 13.64
CA ARG A 120 -2.27 1.72 13.06
C ARG A 120 -2.19 0.92 11.76
N VAL A 121 -1.17 1.17 10.94
CA VAL A 121 -0.89 0.37 9.74
C VAL A 121 -0.59 -1.08 10.11
N MET A 122 0.33 -1.31 11.05
CA MET A 122 0.67 -2.68 11.47
C MET A 122 -0.51 -3.40 12.10
N SER A 123 -1.34 -2.72 12.90
CA SER A 123 -2.47 -3.33 13.61
C SER A 123 -3.55 -3.86 12.66
N HIS A 124 -3.88 -3.14 11.59
CA HIS A 124 -4.97 -3.58 10.70
C HIS A 124 -4.55 -4.70 9.73
N LEU A 125 -3.27 -4.99 9.60
CA LEU A 125 -2.76 -6.10 8.78
C LEU A 125 -2.99 -7.47 9.45
N GLY A 126 -3.32 -7.51 10.73
CA GLY A 126 -3.61 -8.75 11.45
C GLY A 126 -4.91 -9.40 10.97
N SER A 127 -4.89 -10.74 10.83
CA SER A 127 -6.06 -11.55 10.44
C SER A 127 -7.26 -11.35 11.37
N SER A 128 -7.02 -11.16 12.67
CA SER A 128 -8.05 -10.93 13.69
C SER A 128 -8.72 -9.56 13.61
N PHE A 129 -8.16 -8.61 12.86
CA PHE A 129 -8.65 -7.22 12.81
C PHE A 129 -10.05 -7.12 12.19
N LEU A 130 -10.45 -8.07 11.33
CA LEU A 130 -11.80 -8.14 10.75
C LEU A 130 -12.89 -8.11 11.82
N SER A 131 -12.68 -8.77 12.95
CA SER A 131 -13.64 -8.79 14.05
C SER A 131 -13.95 -7.42 14.66
N MET A 132 -13.01 -6.47 14.58
CA MET A 132 -13.15 -5.11 15.11
C MET A 132 -13.78 -4.13 14.10
N MET A 133 -13.89 -4.53 12.84
CA MET A 133 -14.40 -3.68 11.74
C MET A 133 -15.93 -3.68 11.63
N ASP A 134 -16.66 -4.21 12.62
CA ASP A 134 -18.12 -4.13 12.68
C ASP A 134 -18.63 -2.73 13.10
N ASN A 135 -17.72 -1.79 13.34
CA ASN A 135 -18.00 -0.41 13.68
C ASN A 135 -17.62 0.54 12.51
N PRO A 136 -18.52 1.47 12.09
CA PRO A 136 -18.24 2.40 11.01
C PRO A 136 -17.03 3.30 11.28
N ASP A 137 -16.79 3.74 12.51
CA ASP A 137 -15.66 4.60 12.86
C ASP A 137 -14.32 3.86 12.72
N VAL A 138 -14.30 2.57 13.04
CA VAL A 138 -13.11 1.71 12.85
C VAL A 138 -12.84 1.52 11.37
N LEU A 139 -13.86 1.25 10.56
CA LEU A 139 -13.71 1.11 9.11
C LEU A 139 -13.24 2.42 8.47
N ARG A 140 -13.89 3.56 8.78
CA ARG A 140 -13.47 4.89 8.32
C ARG A 140 -12.03 5.18 8.72
N GLY A 141 -11.68 4.93 9.98
CA GLY A 141 -10.33 5.14 10.51
C GLY A 141 -9.27 4.25 9.87
N THR A 142 -9.66 3.05 9.41
CA THR A 142 -8.76 2.14 8.68
C THR A 142 -8.57 2.59 7.24
N LEU A 143 -9.67 2.93 6.54
CA LEU A 143 -9.61 3.43 5.16
C LEU A 143 -8.88 4.78 5.07
N ALA A 144 -9.02 5.64 6.07
CA ALA A 144 -8.29 6.90 6.18
C ALA A 144 -6.77 6.72 6.25
N LEU A 145 -6.25 5.53 6.58
CA LEU A 145 -4.80 5.27 6.53
C LEU A 145 -4.25 5.28 5.09
N TYR A 146 -5.11 5.10 4.09
CA TYR A 146 -4.75 5.13 2.67
C TYR A 146 -5.03 6.48 2.01
N ASP A 147 -5.76 7.36 2.69
CA ASP A 147 -5.98 8.71 2.20
C ASP A 147 -4.85 9.63 2.69
N TRP A 148 -3.85 9.80 1.84
CA TRP A 148 -2.76 10.76 2.06
C TRP A 148 -3.01 12.08 1.31
N THR A 149 -4.21 12.22 0.76
CA THR A 149 -4.64 13.42 0.07
C THR A 149 -5.52 14.23 1.01
N ASP A 150 -5.37 15.54 1.02
CA ASP A 150 -6.30 16.42 1.74
C ASP A 150 -7.58 16.68 0.89
N ASP A 151 -7.99 15.70 0.07
CA ASP A 151 -9.11 15.83 -0.86
C ASP A 151 -10.44 15.81 -0.09
N GLU A 152 -11.24 16.87 -0.26
CA GLU A 152 -12.58 16.95 0.33
C GLU A 152 -13.50 15.83 -0.15
N MET A 153 -13.35 15.38 -1.40
CA MET A 153 -14.20 14.32 -1.94
C MET A 153 -13.94 12.98 -1.23
N ASN A 154 -12.68 12.67 -0.90
CA ASN A 154 -12.35 11.46 -0.14
C ASN A 154 -12.91 11.53 1.29
N ARG A 155 -12.81 12.69 1.94
CA ARG A 155 -13.43 12.91 3.27
C ARG A 155 -14.94 12.67 3.22
N ARG A 156 -15.64 13.22 2.23
CA ARG A 156 -17.09 13.00 2.04
C ARG A 156 -17.43 11.53 1.81
N ARG A 157 -16.66 10.81 0.99
CA ARG A 157 -16.83 9.36 0.77
C ARG A 157 -16.64 8.53 2.04
N LEU A 158 -15.66 8.89 2.88
CA LEU A 158 -15.45 8.22 4.17
C LEU A 158 -16.62 8.50 5.14
N GLU A 159 -17.05 9.76 5.23
CA GLU A 159 -18.22 10.17 6.02
C GLU A 159 -19.52 9.53 5.52
N ALA A 160 -19.56 9.13 4.25
CA ALA A 160 -20.70 8.44 3.66
C ALA A 160 -20.95 7.05 4.25
N ILE A 161 -19.95 6.43 4.91
CA ILE A 161 -20.14 5.15 5.60
C ILE A 161 -20.95 5.40 6.85
N VAL A 162 -22.25 5.13 6.84
CA VAL A 162 -23.17 5.44 7.95
C VAL A 162 -23.18 4.33 8.99
N ALA A 163 -23.16 3.07 8.56
CA ALA A 163 -23.21 1.92 9.45
C ALA A 163 -22.48 0.72 8.86
N VAL A 164 -21.97 -0.14 9.74
CA VAL A 164 -21.39 -1.44 9.39
C VAL A 164 -22.03 -2.48 10.30
N LYS A 165 -22.34 -3.66 9.76
CA LYS A 165 -22.89 -4.79 10.52
C LYS A 165 -22.27 -6.08 10.02
N HIS A 166 -21.86 -6.94 10.95
CA HIS A 166 -21.39 -8.28 10.64
C HIS A 166 -22.45 -9.31 11.06
N ALA A 167 -22.77 -10.22 10.15
CA ALA A 167 -23.66 -11.35 10.44
C ALA A 167 -22.93 -12.67 10.12
N LEU A 168 -23.00 -13.62 11.06
CA LEU A 168 -22.43 -14.93 10.86
C LEU A 168 -23.31 -15.75 9.91
N VAL A 169 -22.71 -16.23 8.83
CA VAL A 169 -23.33 -17.13 7.86
C VAL A 169 -22.86 -18.55 8.16
N ARG A 170 -23.82 -19.47 8.27
CA ARG A 170 -23.59 -20.90 8.47
C ARG A 170 -24.41 -21.67 7.44
N ARG A 171 -23.76 -22.37 6.52
CA ARG A 171 -24.44 -23.26 5.55
C ARG A 171 -23.77 -24.62 5.42
N PHE A 172 -24.56 -25.68 5.29
CA PHE A 172 -24.03 -26.99 4.94
C PHE A 172 -23.84 -27.07 3.43
N GLU A 173 -22.64 -27.47 2.99
CA GLU A 173 -22.31 -27.64 1.59
C GLU A 173 -21.43 -28.89 1.43
N ARG A 174 -21.84 -29.82 0.56
CA ARG A 174 -21.10 -31.06 0.24
C ARG A 174 -20.67 -31.88 1.48
N GLY A 175 -21.51 -31.91 2.52
CA GLY A 175 -21.26 -32.68 3.74
C GLY A 175 -20.42 -31.97 4.82
N TYR A 176 -20.00 -30.72 4.58
CA TYR A 176 -19.25 -29.92 5.55
C TYR A 176 -20.00 -28.63 5.92
N MET A 177 -19.76 -28.13 7.13
CA MET A 177 -20.32 -26.87 7.64
C MET A 177 -19.41 -25.71 7.21
N LEU A 178 -19.85 -24.91 6.23
CA LEU A 178 -19.17 -23.66 5.88
C LEU A 178 -19.58 -22.54 6.82
N ARG A 179 -18.60 -21.75 7.22
CA ARG A 179 -18.76 -20.56 8.04
C ARG A 179 -18.28 -19.35 7.26
N GLY A 180 -19.00 -18.25 7.36
CA GLY A 180 -18.55 -16.98 6.80
C GLY A 180 -19.15 -15.79 7.52
N VAL A 181 -18.72 -14.60 7.12
CA VAL A 181 -19.21 -13.33 7.65
C VAL A 181 -19.82 -12.52 6.49
N ASP A 182 -21.09 -12.18 6.60
CA ASP A 182 -21.75 -11.19 5.74
C ASP A 182 -21.50 -9.80 6.35
N ILE A 183 -20.80 -8.96 5.59
CA ILE A 183 -20.40 -7.61 5.96
C ILE A 183 -21.37 -6.68 5.24
N GLU A 184 -22.34 -6.15 5.98
CA GLU A 184 -23.30 -5.18 5.48
C GLU A 184 -22.84 -3.76 5.81
N ILE A 185 -22.62 -2.94 4.79
CA ILE A 185 -22.23 -1.53 4.95
C ILE A 185 -23.34 -0.65 4.39
N THR A 186 -23.85 0.26 5.22
CA THR A 186 -24.81 1.27 4.81
C THR A 186 -24.07 2.52 4.36
N LEU A 187 -24.33 2.97 3.13
CA LEU A 187 -23.72 4.18 2.55
C LEU A 187 -24.78 5.27 2.30
N ASN A 188 -24.44 6.51 2.63
CA ASN A 188 -25.17 7.68 2.14
C ASN A 188 -24.74 8.00 0.71
N ALA A 189 -25.60 7.74 -0.28
CA ALA A 189 -25.26 7.92 -1.69
C ALA A 189 -25.03 9.39 -2.09
N ASP A 190 -25.59 10.34 -1.34
CA ASP A 190 -25.49 11.79 -1.63
C ASP A 190 -24.05 12.32 -1.48
N ASN A 191 -23.20 11.60 -0.76
CA ASN A 191 -21.79 11.94 -0.56
C ASN A 191 -20.87 11.40 -1.66
N PHE A 192 -21.41 10.73 -2.68
CA PHE A 192 -20.66 10.20 -3.83
C PHE A 192 -20.98 10.99 -5.10
N ALA A 193 -20.08 10.97 -6.08
CA ALA A 193 -20.29 11.67 -7.36
C ALA A 193 -21.41 11.05 -8.23
N GLY A 194 -21.85 9.83 -7.92
CA GLY A 194 -22.91 9.11 -8.62
C GLY A 194 -22.77 7.59 -8.48
N GLU A 195 -23.62 6.83 -9.19
CA GLU A 195 -23.62 5.36 -9.08
C GLU A 195 -22.28 4.71 -9.48
N GLY A 196 -21.56 5.29 -10.45
CA GLY A 196 -20.25 4.79 -10.86
C GLY A 196 -19.21 4.86 -9.74
N ASP A 197 -19.22 5.95 -8.97
CA ASP A 197 -18.32 6.15 -7.82
C ASP A 197 -18.65 5.14 -6.70
N VAL A 198 -19.94 4.97 -6.40
CA VAL A 198 -20.42 3.98 -5.42
C VAL A 198 -20.03 2.54 -5.82
N ASN A 199 -20.21 2.17 -7.08
CA ASN A 199 -19.87 0.83 -7.55
C ASN A 199 -18.37 0.56 -7.51
N LEU A 200 -17.54 1.54 -7.92
CA LEU A 200 -16.09 1.44 -7.85
C LEU A 200 -15.61 1.34 -6.40
N PHE A 201 -16.18 2.15 -5.50
CA PHE A 201 -15.91 2.10 -4.08
C PHE A 201 -16.25 0.73 -3.49
N GLY A 202 -17.43 0.19 -3.83
CA GLY A 202 -17.84 -1.15 -3.40
C GLY A 202 -16.96 -2.28 -3.92
N GLU A 203 -16.53 -2.21 -5.19
CA GLU A 203 -15.58 -3.17 -5.77
C GLU A 203 -14.22 -3.13 -5.07
N MET A 204 -13.73 -1.93 -4.74
CA MET A 204 -12.49 -1.77 -3.98
C MET A 204 -12.62 -2.32 -2.55
N LEU A 205 -13.76 -2.06 -1.87
CA LEU A 205 -14.04 -2.65 -0.57
C LEU A 205 -14.15 -4.17 -0.62
N HIS A 206 -14.77 -4.73 -1.66
CA HIS A 206 -14.87 -6.18 -1.83
C HIS A 206 -13.50 -6.83 -1.88
N ARG A 207 -12.55 -6.23 -2.63
CA ARG A 207 -11.15 -6.67 -2.71
C ARG A 207 -10.39 -6.45 -1.41
N PHE A 208 -10.65 -5.35 -0.71
CA PHE A 208 -10.07 -5.08 0.61
C PHE A 208 -10.47 -6.18 1.61
N PHE A 209 -11.76 -6.49 1.73
CA PHE A 209 -12.23 -7.54 2.64
C PHE A 209 -11.77 -8.94 2.21
N ALA A 210 -11.53 -9.19 0.92
CA ALA A 210 -10.96 -10.46 0.45
C ALA A 210 -9.59 -10.78 1.10
N LEU A 211 -8.83 -9.76 1.52
CA LEU A 211 -7.56 -9.94 2.23
C LEU A 211 -7.71 -10.54 3.64
N TYR A 212 -8.90 -10.43 4.22
CA TYR A 212 -9.23 -11.02 5.53
C TYR A 212 -9.95 -12.36 5.43
N ALA A 213 -10.14 -12.91 4.23
CA ALA A 213 -10.66 -14.26 4.06
C ALA A 213 -9.57 -15.28 4.40
N ASP A 214 -9.93 -16.30 5.17
CA ASP A 214 -9.04 -17.40 5.53
C ASP A 214 -9.67 -18.77 5.23
N VAL A 215 -8.90 -19.84 5.46
CA VAL A 215 -9.33 -21.22 5.19
C VAL A 215 -10.55 -21.69 6.01
N HIS A 216 -10.83 -21.03 7.14
CA HIS A 216 -11.92 -21.39 8.06
C HIS A 216 -13.15 -20.49 7.91
N LEU A 217 -12.99 -19.29 7.37
CA LEU A 217 -14.00 -18.25 7.34
C LEU A 217 -13.95 -17.46 6.02
N PHE A 218 -14.96 -17.68 5.17
CA PHE A 218 -15.18 -16.82 4.00
C PHE A 218 -15.81 -15.50 4.44
N ASN A 219 -15.72 -14.46 3.61
CA ASN A 219 -16.48 -13.23 3.83
C ASN A 219 -17.26 -12.81 2.58
N GLN A 220 -18.28 -11.99 2.76
CA GLN A 220 -19.10 -11.47 1.68
C GLN A 220 -19.47 -10.03 1.96
N LEU A 221 -19.44 -9.19 0.92
CA LEU A 221 -19.78 -7.77 1.05
C LEU A 221 -21.19 -7.51 0.51
N THR A 222 -21.97 -6.77 1.29
CA THR A 222 -23.24 -6.18 0.89
C THR A 222 -23.24 -4.69 1.18
N LEU A 223 -23.49 -3.84 0.17
CA LEU A 223 -23.74 -2.42 0.36
C LEU A 223 -25.24 -2.13 0.35
N VAL A 224 -25.70 -1.26 1.25
CA VAL A 224 -27.07 -0.74 1.32
C VAL A 224 -27.02 0.76 1.13
N LEU A 225 -27.62 1.26 0.05
CA LEU A 225 -27.55 2.67 -0.31
C LEU A 225 -28.75 3.43 0.28
N GLN A 226 -28.50 4.48 1.04
CA GLN A 226 -29.50 5.44 1.48
C GLN A 226 -29.56 6.63 0.51
N PRO A 227 -30.75 7.21 0.27
CA PRO A 227 -32.05 6.84 0.84
C PRO A 227 -32.78 5.72 0.08
N THR A 228 -32.29 5.32 -1.10
CA THR A 228 -33.02 4.42 -2.03
C THR A 228 -33.30 3.01 -1.49
N GLY A 229 -32.53 2.53 -0.51
CA GLY A 229 -32.56 1.16 -0.01
C GLY A 229 -31.97 0.13 -0.97
N LYS A 230 -31.38 0.56 -2.10
CA LYS A 230 -30.79 -0.33 -3.11
C LYS A 230 -29.67 -1.16 -2.47
N ARG A 231 -29.71 -2.47 -2.70
CA ARG A 231 -28.72 -3.42 -2.17
C ARG A 231 -27.80 -3.90 -3.29
N LEU A 232 -26.51 -3.74 -3.10
CA LEU A 232 -25.46 -4.26 -4.00
C LEU A 232 -24.73 -5.36 -3.25
N ARG A 233 -24.64 -6.57 -3.82
CA ARG A 233 -24.00 -7.72 -3.16
C ARG A 233 -22.94 -8.30 -4.07
N TRP A 234 -21.75 -8.51 -3.51
CA TRP A 234 -20.64 -9.16 -4.21
C TRP A 234 -20.62 -10.65 -3.92
N LYS A 235 -19.86 -11.39 -4.74
CA LYS A 235 -19.60 -12.82 -4.53
C LYS A 235 -18.86 -13.06 -3.22
N GLU A 236 -18.89 -14.31 -2.75
CA GLU A 236 -18.15 -14.72 -1.57
C GLU A 236 -16.64 -14.75 -1.85
N ASN A 237 -15.86 -14.27 -0.88
CA ASN A 237 -14.40 -14.35 -0.87
C ASN A 237 -13.97 -15.61 -0.11
N HIS A 238 -13.47 -16.59 -0.85
CA HIS A 238 -12.88 -17.81 -0.30
C HIS A 238 -11.37 -17.75 -0.46
N SER A 239 -10.63 -18.18 0.56
CA SER A 239 -9.17 -18.17 0.58
C SER A 239 -8.66 -19.49 1.12
N LEU A 240 -7.56 -19.99 0.55
CA LEU A 240 -6.84 -21.15 1.11
C LEU A 240 -5.69 -20.71 2.04
N HIS A 241 -5.64 -19.41 2.37
CA HIS A 241 -4.62 -18.86 3.25
C HIS A 241 -4.86 -19.31 4.70
N VAL A 242 -3.78 -19.78 5.33
CA VAL A 242 -3.76 -20.06 6.78
C VAL A 242 -3.42 -18.75 7.49
N PRO A 243 -4.25 -18.28 8.43
CA PRO A 243 -3.99 -17.03 9.13
C PRO A 243 -2.67 -17.13 9.90
N GLY A 244 -1.83 -16.11 9.74
CA GLY A 244 -0.58 -15.93 10.49
C GLY A 244 -0.78 -15.34 11.88
#